data_AF-M6A7I2-F1
#
_entry.id   AF-M6A7I2-F1
#
_cell.length_a   1.000
_cell.length_b   1.000
_cell.length_c   1.000
_cell.angle_alpha   90.00
_cell.angle_beta   90.00
_cell.angle_gamma   90.00
#
_symmetry.space_group_name_H-M   'P 1'
#
loop_
_entity.id
_entity.type
_entity.pdbx_description
1 polymer ?
#
loop_
_entity_poly.entity_id
_entity_poly.type
_entity_poly.pdbx_seq_one_letter_code
_entity_poly.pdbx_strand_id
1 'polypeptide(L)' 'MYYFPGRKIEYPEDGDEREAYEIRLVAELEYIREIEINTMARAIVRAFNGE' A
#
# COMPACT_ATOMS: atom_id res chain seq x y z
N MET A 1 -9.46 -2.68 -14.21
CA MET A 1 -8.85 -3.76 -13.41
C MET A 1 -7.48 -3.26 -12.98
N TYR A 2 -7.35 -2.72 -11.75
CA TYR A 2 -6.05 -2.29 -11.24
C TYR A 2 -5.31 -3.53 -10.74
N TYR A 3 -4.18 -3.85 -11.37
CA TYR A 3 -3.41 -5.05 -11.05
C TYR A 3 -2.49 -4.76 -9.86
N PHE A 4 -2.82 -5.34 -8.70
CA PHE A 4 -1.95 -5.34 -7.53
C PHE A 4 -1.17 -6.67 -7.49
N PRO A 5 0.15 -6.66 -7.23
CA PRO A 5 0.91 -7.91 -7.17
C PRO A 5 0.34 -8.82 -6.07
N GLY A 6 -0.18 -9.99 -6.45
CA GLY A 6 -0.58 -11.06 -5.53
C GLY A 6 -2.01 -11.01 -4.97
N ARG A 7 -2.84 -10.02 -5.30
CA ARG A 7 -4.26 -10.00 -4.91
C ARG A 7 -5.17 -9.57 -6.06
N LYS A 8 -6.18 -10.40 -6.34
CA LYS A 8 -7.28 -10.04 -7.22
C LYS A 8 -8.24 -9.13 -6.44
N ILE A 9 -8.30 -7.86 -6.81
CA ILE A 9 -9.22 -6.87 -6.23
C ILE A 9 -10.57 -7.02 -6.94
N GLU A 10 -11.59 -7.46 -6.20
CA GLU A 10 -12.97 -7.47 -6.66
C GLU A 10 -13.68 -6.24 -6.08
N TYR A 11 -14.13 -5.35 -6.96
CA TYR A 11 -14.89 -4.17 -6.56
C TYR A 11 -16.34 -4.60 -6.25
N PRO A 12 -16.92 -4.15 -5.13
CA PRO A 12 -18.35 -4.27 -4.90
C PRO A 12 -19.14 -3.59 -6.03
N GLU A 13 -20.28 -4.17 -6.41
CA GLU A 13 -21.16 -3.60 -7.43
C GLU A 13 -22.02 -2.45 -6.90
N ASP A 14 -22.32 -2.46 -5.59
CA ASP A 14 -23.11 -1.44 -4.92
C ASP A 14 -22.28 -0.18 -4.60
N GLY A 15 -22.87 1.00 -4.77
CA GLY A 15 -22.21 2.29 -4.66
C GLY A 15 -21.67 2.58 -3.25
N ASP A 16 -22.47 2.28 -2.23
CA ASP A 16 -22.11 2.52 -0.82
C ASP A 16 -21.02 1.54 -0.36
N GLU A 17 -21.13 0.27 -0.75
CA GLU A 17 -20.11 -0.75 -0.47
C GLU A 17 -18.79 -0.46 -1.20
N ARG A 18 -18.89 0.11 -2.41
CA ARG A 18 -17.73 0.52 -3.21
C ARG A 18 -16.99 1.70 -2.57
N GLU A 19 -17.68 2.73 -2.10
CA GLU A 19 -17.03 3.86 -1.42
C GLU A 19 -16.28 3.39 -0.16
N ALA A 20 -16.93 2.56 0.66
CA ALA A 20 -16.31 1.97 1.84
C ALA A 20 -15.13 1.05 1.48
N TYR A 21 -15.17 0.37 0.34
CA TYR A 21 -14.06 -0.43 -0.17
C TYR A 21 -12.89 0.44 -0.63
N GLU A 22 -13.15 1.51 -1.38
CA GLU A 22 -12.12 2.44 -1.86
C GLU A 22 -11.42 3.16 -0.70
N ILE A 23 -12.16 3.60 0.33
CA ILE A 23 -11.58 4.21 1.54
C ILE A 23 -10.63 3.23 2.25
N ARG A 24 -11.07 1.97 2.45
CA ARG A 24 -10.22 0.93 3.07
C ARG A 24 -8.98 0.64 2.24
N LEU A 25 -9.14 0.51 0.92
CA LEU A 25 -8.03 0.25 0.02
C LEU A 25 -6.99 1.37 0.07
N VAL A 26 -7.42 2.64 0.06
CA VAL A 26 -6.51 3.78 0.18
C VAL A 26 -5.76 3.76 1.51
N ALA A 27 -6.45 3.51 2.62
CA ALA A 27 -5.81 3.41 3.94
C ALA A 27 -4.75 2.28 3.99
N GLU A 28 -5.04 1.12 3.40
CA GLU A 28 -4.08 0.01 3.30
C GLU A 28 -2.85 0.39 2.45
N LEU A 29 -3.07 1.10 1.34
CA LEU A 29 -1.98 1.56 0.46
C LEU A 29 -1.07 2.59 1.15
N GLU A 30 -1.65 3.51 1.90
CA GLU A 30 -0.88 4.50 2.67
C GLU A 30 -0.05 3.81 3.76
N TYR A 31 -0.62 2.84 4.47
CA TYR A 31 0.09 2.06 5.48
C TYR A 31 1.29 1.30 4.88
N ILE A 32 1.10 0.61 3.75
CA ILE A 32 2.19 -0.10 3.06
C ILE A 32 3.26 0.89 2.61
N ARG A 33 2.86 2.03 2.03
CA ARG A 33 3.79 3.06 1.56
C ARG A 33 4.66 3.61 2.70
N GLU A 34 4.10 3.82 3.90
CA GLU A 34 4.87 4.25 5.06
C GLU A 34 5.91 3.20 5.50
N ILE A 35 5.56 1.91 5.48
CA ILE A 35 6.49 0.82 5.78
C ILE A 35 7.63 0.80 4.77
N GLU A 36 7.32 0.91 3.47
CA GLU A 36 8.31 0.91 2.40
C GLU A 36 9.27 2.10 2.52
N ILE A 37 8.76 3.30 2.77
CA ILE A 37 9.57 4.50 2.99
C ILE A 37 10.51 4.31 4.18
N ASN A 38 9.99 3.81 5.31
CA ASN A 38 10.80 3.57 6.50
C ASN A 38 11.87 2.50 6.26
N THR A 39 11.53 1.45 5.51
CA THR A 39 12.46 0.38 5.14
C THR A 39 13.58 0.91 4.26
N MET A 40 13.24 1.69 3.22
CA MET A 40 14.22 2.33 2.34
C MET A 40 15.09 3.32 3.11
N ALA A 41 14.52 4.16 3.96
CA ALA A 41 15.28 5.11 4.78
C ALA A 41 16.31 4.39 5.67
N ARG A 42 15.91 3.28 6.30
CA ARG A 42 16.84 2.46 7.10
C ARG A 42 17.94 1.84 6.24
N ALA A 43 17.62 1.31 5.07
CA ALA A 43 18.60 0.75 4.15
C ALA A 43 19.61 1.81 3.68
N ILE A 44 19.13 3.00 3.35
CA ILE A 44 19.96 4.15 2.96
C ILE A 44 20.91 4.54 4.10
N VAL A 45 20.40 4.67 5.33
CA VAL A 45 21.24 5.02 6.50
C VAL A 45 22.31 3.96 6.74
N ARG A 46 21.99 2.67 6.64
CA ARG A 46 22.97 1.58 6.77
C ARG A 46 24.06 1.66 5.71
N ALA A 47 23.68 1.85 4.45
CA ALA A 47 24.61 2.00 3.34
C ALA A 47 25.57 3.19 3.52
N PHE A 48 25.09 4.33 4.04
CA PHE A 48 25.94 5.48 4.34
C PHE A 48 26.87 5.27 5.54
N ASN A 49 26.48 4.44 6.51
CA ASN A 49 27.29 4.09 7.67
C ASN A 49 28.32 2.98 7.37
N GLY A 50 28.35 2.44 6.16
CA GLY A 50 29.30 1.40 5.74
C GLY A 50 28.95 -0.02 6.20
N GLU A 51 27.68 -0.27 6.56
CA GLU A 51 27.11 -1.62 6.69
C GLU A 51 26.68 -2.19 5.33
#